data_AF-A0A074VJT2-F1
#
_entry.id   AF-A0A074VJT2-F1
#
_cell.length_a   1.000
_cell.length_b   1.000
_cell.length_c   1.000
_cell.angle_alpha   90.00
_cell.angle_beta   90.00
_cell.angle_gamma   90.00
#
_symmetry.space_group_name_H-M   'P 1'
#
loop_
_entity.id
_entity.type
_entity.pdbx_description
1 polymer ?
#
loop_
_entity_poly.entity_id
_entity_poly.type
_entity_poly.pdbx_seq_one_letter_code
_entity_poly.pdbx_strand_id
1 'polypeptide(L)'
;EHTVTFKHPGYPDQFGQNILLTLHAFDDVRGGLHCGTAHIACAIVACNAWDGYFSRTRDGNDRLDLQHDDLIFDKVLYFHVPSSDVKYPVYPDFANWAFPHDDLPPSWPRAPSDDDALDTDVLRAPPSSSTLTAAVLRRDKACVISGQRDCVERAHLCPRSEVDWFDKNGMAQYNMNGQLVRDAVIDDITNAIALRSDLHTTFDAAKFVVVPKQDTWVAHFTHLTNDLGKLYHNTPVAIDKEVSANCLLARFAWAIFPLVSKFLMAGAARQVRTRVVQDGELTEVTELITAGQAKAKFAIGRSRSTSPRKRKVTDNGNDDAD
;
A
#
# COMPACT_ATOMS: atom_id res chain seq x y z
N GLU A 1 19.44 -16.02 -0.48
CA GLU A 1 18.38 -15.00 -0.42
C GLU A 1 17.73 -14.91 -1.80
N HIS A 2 16.41 -15.00 -1.87
CA HIS A 2 15.71 -15.12 -3.16
C HIS A 2 14.88 -13.87 -3.42
N THR A 3 15.16 -13.22 -4.54
CA THR A 3 14.42 -12.07 -5.04
C THR A 3 14.04 -12.30 -6.50
N VAL A 4 12.96 -11.66 -6.94
CA VAL A 4 12.57 -11.55 -8.34
C VAL A 4 12.65 -10.09 -8.75
N THR A 5 13.34 -9.81 -9.85
CA THR A 5 13.48 -8.48 -10.42
C THR A 5 12.56 -8.34 -11.62
N PHE A 6 11.68 -7.34 -11.57
CA PHE A 6 10.78 -6.99 -12.66
C PHE A 6 11.33 -5.76 -13.38
N LYS A 7 11.46 -5.87 -14.69
CA LYS A 7 12.03 -4.84 -15.56
C LYS A 7 10.98 -4.21 -16.46
N HIS A 8 11.23 -2.96 -16.81
CA HIS A 8 10.44 -2.22 -17.77
C HIS A 8 11.02 -2.41 -19.19
N PRO A 9 10.22 -2.87 -20.18
CA PRO A 9 10.71 -3.22 -21.52
C PRO A 9 11.16 -2.00 -22.36
N GLY A 10 10.51 -0.85 -22.19
CA GLY A 10 10.86 0.41 -22.89
C GLY A 10 12.24 1.01 -22.60
N TYR A 11 13.00 0.45 -21.65
CA TYR A 11 14.31 0.99 -21.27
C TYR A 11 15.43 -0.05 -21.49
N PRO A 12 16.66 0.38 -21.84
CA PRO A 12 17.79 -0.53 -22.02
C PRO A 12 18.15 -1.30 -20.74
N ASP A 13 18.56 -2.56 -20.91
CA ASP A 13 19.05 -3.40 -19.81
C ASP A 13 20.38 -2.97 -19.21
N GLN A 14 21.13 -2.14 -19.94
CA GLN A 14 22.45 -1.69 -19.54
C GLN A 14 22.39 -0.94 -18.21
N PHE A 15 23.33 -1.27 -17.32
CA PHE A 15 23.49 -0.64 -16.00
C PHE A 15 22.26 -0.71 -15.08
N GLY A 16 21.35 -1.66 -15.30
CA GLY A 16 20.18 -1.86 -14.44
C GLY A 16 19.19 -0.69 -14.50
N GLN A 17 19.22 0.10 -15.56
CA GLN A 17 18.39 1.32 -15.68
C GLN A 17 16.90 1.02 -15.82
N ASN A 18 16.53 -0.22 -16.15
CA ASN A 18 15.16 -0.63 -16.41
C ASN A 18 14.52 -1.44 -15.28
N ILE A 19 15.16 -1.56 -14.11
CA ILE A 19 14.57 -2.28 -12.97
C ILE A 19 13.38 -1.48 -12.45
N LEU A 20 12.18 -2.00 -12.66
CA LEU A 20 10.92 -1.41 -12.19
C LEU A 20 10.73 -1.69 -10.70
N LEU A 21 10.78 -2.97 -10.32
CA LEU A 21 10.65 -3.44 -8.94
C LEU A 21 11.60 -4.60 -8.67
N THR A 22 11.95 -4.79 -7.41
CA THR A 22 12.61 -6.02 -6.93
C THR A 22 11.88 -6.46 -5.68
N LEU A 23 11.29 -7.65 -5.72
CA LEU A 23 10.45 -8.20 -4.67
C LEU A 23 11.13 -9.44 -4.08
N HIS A 24 10.98 -9.63 -2.77
CA HIS A 24 11.52 -10.81 -2.09
C HIS A 24 10.60 -12.02 -2.29
N ALA A 25 11.19 -13.16 -2.63
CA ALA A 25 10.51 -14.41 -2.95
C ALA A 25 10.52 -15.33 -1.72
N PHE A 26 9.62 -15.06 -0.77
CA PHE A 26 9.52 -15.77 0.50
C PHE A 26 8.43 -16.85 0.54
N ASP A 27 7.70 -17.05 -0.57
CA ASP A 27 6.54 -17.93 -0.61
C ASP A 27 6.88 -19.43 -0.67
N ASP A 28 8.10 -19.79 -1.07
CA ASP A 28 8.58 -21.18 -1.17
C ASP A 28 10.05 -21.25 -0.74
N VAL A 29 10.44 -22.38 -0.14
CA VAL A 29 11.81 -22.63 0.37
C VAL A 29 12.89 -22.57 -0.72
N ARG A 30 12.53 -22.77 -1.99
CA ARG A 30 13.39 -22.64 -3.17
C ARG A 30 13.45 -21.20 -3.71
N GLY A 31 12.70 -20.28 -3.10
CA GLY A 31 12.62 -18.89 -3.49
C GLY A 31 11.56 -18.60 -4.55
N GLY A 32 10.34 -19.06 -4.30
CA GLY A 32 9.15 -18.71 -5.09
C GLY A 32 8.51 -17.41 -4.61
N LEU A 33 7.90 -16.67 -5.54
CA LEU A 33 7.11 -15.47 -5.28
C LEU A 33 5.70 -15.66 -5.84
N HIS A 34 4.68 -15.37 -5.04
CA HIS A 34 3.28 -15.44 -5.47
C HIS A 34 3.02 -14.54 -6.70
N CYS A 35 2.58 -15.15 -7.80
CA CYS A 35 2.41 -14.51 -9.09
C CYS A 35 1.44 -13.33 -9.00
N GLY A 36 0.29 -13.54 -8.40
CA GLY A 36 -0.74 -12.52 -8.20
C GLY A 36 -0.25 -11.30 -7.42
N THR A 37 0.50 -11.52 -6.34
CA THR A 37 1.06 -10.41 -5.54
C THR A 37 2.08 -9.62 -6.32
N ALA A 38 2.95 -10.30 -7.07
CA ALA A 38 3.92 -9.65 -7.94
C ALA A 38 3.24 -8.85 -9.07
N HIS A 39 2.21 -9.43 -9.68
CA HIS A 39 1.46 -8.82 -10.77
C HIS A 39 0.77 -7.54 -10.33
N ILE A 40 0.02 -7.58 -9.22
CA ILE A 40 -0.65 -6.39 -8.66
C ILE A 40 0.37 -5.30 -8.34
N ALA A 41 1.53 -5.65 -7.76
CA ALA A 41 2.58 -4.67 -7.47
C ALA A 41 3.09 -3.96 -8.73
N CYS A 42 3.38 -4.72 -9.79
CA CYS A 42 3.82 -4.15 -11.07
C CYS A 42 2.73 -3.32 -11.75
N ALA A 43 1.49 -3.81 -11.75
CA ALA A 43 0.34 -3.14 -12.37
C ALA A 43 0.02 -1.80 -11.69
N ILE A 44 0.04 -1.72 -10.35
CA ILE A 44 -0.13 -0.46 -9.61
C ILE A 44 0.88 0.58 -10.07
N VAL A 45 2.15 0.20 -10.16
CA VAL A 45 3.21 1.10 -10.60
C VAL A 45 3.04 1.50 -12.06
N ALA A 46 2.61 0.57 -12.91
CA ALA A 46 2.34 0.78 -14.33
C ALA A 46 0.95 1.41 -14.60
N CYS A 47 0.54 2.35 -13.76
CA CYS A 47 -0.72 3.08 -13.89
C CYS A 47 -1.99 2.22 -13.82
N ASN A 48 -2.05 1.26 -12.90
CA ASN A 48 -3.15 0.31 -12.72
C ASN A 48 -3.38 -0.60 -13.96
N ALA A 49 -2.32 -0.97 -14.67
CA ALA A 49 -2.38 -1.84 -15.84
C ALA A 49 -2.62 -3.32 -15.46
N TRP A 50 -3.85 -3.66 -15.08
CA TRP A 50 -4.24 -5.03 -14.69
C TRP A 50 -4.19 -6.04 -15.84
N ASP A 51 -4.23 -5.56 -17.09
CA ASP A 51 -4.06 -6.35 -18.31
C ASP A 51 -2.59 -6.71 -18.59
N GLY A 52 -1.66 -6.20 -17.78
CA GLY A 52 -0.24 -6.45 -17.93
C GLY A 52 0.15 -7.93 -17.78
N TYR A 53 1.31 -8.30 -18.29
CA TYR A 53 1.80 -9.68 -18.23
C TYR A 53 3.31 -9.76 -18.04
N PHE A 54 3.78 -10.92 -17.56
CA PHE A 54 5.19 -11.21 -17.40
C PHE A 54 5.78 -11.91 -18.63
N SER A 55 7.01 -11.56 -18.99
CA SER A 55 7.79 -12.24 -20.02
C SER A 55 9.24 -12.41 -19.58
N ARG A 56 9.92 -13.45 -20.06
CA ARG A 56 11.38 -13.59 -19.88
C ARG A 56 12.18 -12.69 -20.82
N THR A 57 11.54 -12.23 -21.89
CA THR A 57 12.20 -11.43 -22.93
C THR A 57 11.70 -9.99 -22.96
N ARG A 58 12.60 -9.09 -23.37
CA ARG A 58 12.32 -7.66 -23.47
C ARG A 58 11.30 -7.32 -24.55
N ASP A 59 11.19 -8.14 -25.59
CA ASP A 59 10.25 -8.00 -26.70
C ASP A 59 8.85 -8.58 -26.40
N GLY A 60 8.70 -9.32 -25.30
CA GLY A 60 7.41 -9.91 -24.90
C GLY A 60 7.07 -11.23 -25.59
N ASN A 61 7.97 -11.79 -26.41
CA ASN A 61 7.73 -13.01 -27.17
C ASN A 61 7.63 -14.26 -26.30
N ASP A 62 8.38 -14.34 -25.20
CA ASP A 62 8.29 -15.43 -24.23
C ASP A 62 7.36 -15.01 -23.07
N ARG A 63 6.06 -14.91 -23.35
CA ARG A 63 5.04 -14.62 -22.33
C ARG A 63 4.89 -15.81 -21.39
N LEU A 64 4.91 -15.54 -20.09
CA LEU A 64 4.65 -16.55 -19.07
C LEU A 64 3.14 -16.84 -19.01
N ASP A 65 2.79 -18.12 -19.08
CA ASP A 65 1.44 -18.62 -18.83
C ASP A 65 1.36 -19.07 -17.36
N LEU A 66 1.17 -18.11 -16.46
CA LEU A 66 1.02 -18.33 -15.03
C LEU A 66 -0.39 -17.92 -14.59
N GLN A 67 -0.99 -18.75 -13.76
CA GLN A 67 -2.23 -18.43 -13.05
C GLN A 67 -1.94 -17.52 -11.85
N HIS A 68 -3.01 -16.97 -11.26
CA HIS A 68 -2.91 -16.01 -10.15
C HIS A 68 -2.14 -16.57 -8.94
N ASP A 69 -2.46 -17.80 -8.53
CA ASP A 69 -1.88 -18.44 -7.35
C ASP A 69 -0.59 -19.24 -7.62
N ASP A 70 -0.07 -19.17 -8.86
CA ASP A 70 1.19 -19.82 -9.20
C ASP A 70 2.39 -19.12 -8.53
N LEU A 71 3.51 -19.83 -8.48
CA LEU A 71 4.78 -19.31 -7.96
C LEU A 71 5.76 -18.99 -9.08
N ILE A 72 6.31 -17.78 -9.05
CA ILE A 72 7.39 -17.33 -9.91
C ILE A 72 8.72 -17.77 -9.31
N PHE A 73 9.49 -18.56 -10.05
CA PHE A 73 10.86 -18.96 -9.69
C PHE A 73 11.94 -18.24 -10.50
N ASP A 74 11.56 -17.68 -11.65
CA ASP A 74 12.41 -16.84 -12.50
C ASP A 74 12.99 -15.66 -11.70
N LYS A 75 14.27 -15.34 -11.94
CA LYS A 75 14.95 -14.25 -11.21
C LYS A 75 14.77 -12.89 -11.84
N VAL A 76 14.55 -12.85 -13.14
CA VAL A 76 14.40 -11.62 -13.91
C VAL A 76 13.27 -11.80 -14.90
N LEU A 77 12.30 -10.89 -14.86
CA LEU A 77 11.16 -10.84 -15.77
C LEU A 77 10.95 -9.41 -16.25
N TYR A 78 10.28 -9.25 -17.38
CA TYR A 78 9.78 -7.98 -17.88
C TYR A 78 8.28 -7.91 -17.64
N PHE A 79 7.80 -6.75 -17.19
CA PHE A 79 6.37 -6.46 -17.10
C PHE A 79 5.96 -5.65 -18.32
N HIS A 80 5.02 -6.18 -19.10
CA HIS A 80 4.52 -5.58 -20.32
C HIS A 80 3.09 -5.12 -20.14
N VAL A 81 2.72 -4.01 -20.77
CA VAL A 81 1.37 -3.45 -20.77
C VAL A 81 0.85 -3.49 -22.21
N PRO A 82 -0.08 -4.40 -22.57
CA PRO A 82 -0.57 -4.57 -23.94
C PRO A 82 -1.20 -3.31 -24.53
N SER A 83 -1.91 -2.56 -23.70
CA SER A 83 -2.69 -1.37 -24.06
C SER A 83 -1.85 -0.09 -24.21
N SER A 84 -0.53 -0.16 -24.02
CA SER A 84 0.36 1.00 -23.99
C SER A 84 1.56 0.86 -24.92
N ASP A 85 2.26 1.97 -25.16
CA ASP A 85 3.56 1.96 -25.80
C ASP A 85 4.56 1.09 -25.00
N VAL A 86 5.58 0.56 -25.69
CA VAL A 86 6.68 -0.20 -25.06
C VAL A 86 7.28 0.55 -23.86
N LYS A 87 7.29 1.88 -23.92
CA LYS A 87 7.77 2.79 -22.87
C LYS A 87 6.60 3.41 -22.10
N TYR A 88 5.73 2.60 -21.53
CA TYR A 88 4.59 3.05 -20.72
C TYR A 88 4.97 3.96 -19.53
N PRO A 89 4.09 4.87 -19.10
CA PRO A 89 4.33 5.72 -17.93
C PRO A 89 4.13 4.95 -16.63
N VAL A 90 4.80 5.42 -15.56
CA VAL A 90 4.64 4.87 -14.20
C VAL A 90 4.21 5.93 -13.21
N TYR A 91 3.49 5.55 -12.15
CA TYR A 91 3.31 6.44 -11.01
C TYR A 91 4.61 6.58 -10.22
N PRO A 92 5.06 7.81 -9.93
CA PRO A 92 6.36 8.03 -9.28
C PRO A 92 6.33 7.75 -7.77
N ASP A 93 5.18 7.96 -7.12
CA ASP A 93 4.99 7.79 -5.69
C ASP A 93 3.51 7.53 -5.36
N PHE A 94 3.23 7.30 -4.08
CA PHE A 94 1.87 7.08 -3.59
C PHE A 94 0.99 8.33 -3.73
N ALA A 95 1.53 9.53 -3.52
CA ALA A 95 0.77 10.78 -3.59
C ALA A 95 0.19 11.05 -4.99
N ASN A 96 0.88 10.62 -6.04
CA ASN A 96 0.43 10.73 -7.43
C ASN A 96 -0.43 9.54 -7.88
N TRP A 97 -0.52 8.47 -7.10
CA TRP A 97 -1.26 7.28 -7.49
C TRP A 97 -2.77 7.50 -7.46
N ALA A 98 -3.41 7.03 -8.53
CA ALA A 98 -4.84 6.93 -8.68
C ALA A 98 -5.43 5.72 -8.00
N PHE A 99 -6.28 5.94 -7.00
CA PHE A 99 -7.04 4.83 -6.47
C PHE A 99 -8.06 4.32 -7.52
N PRO A 100 -8.07 3.02 -7.83
CA PRO A 100 -8.91 2.45 -8.87
C PRO A 100 -10.27 2.00 -8.31
N HIS A 101 -11.17 2.96 -8.04
CA HIS A 101 -12.45 2.69 -7.35
C HIS A 101 -13.29 1.57 -7.99
N ASP A 102 -13.58 1.68 -9.28
CA ASP A 102 -14.46 0.76 -10.01
C ASP A 102 -13.69 -0.34 -10.77
N ASP A 103 -12.36 -0.30 -10.72
CA ASP A 103 -11.46 -1.17 -11.47
C ASP A 103 -10.37 -1.74 -10.55
N LEU A 104 -10.80 -2.34 -9.43
CA LEU A 104 -9.90 -3.03 -8.52
C LEU A 104 -9.22 -4.23 -9.22
N PRO A 105 -8.03 -4.68 -8.76
CA PRO A 105 -7.39 -5.85 -9.31
C PRO A 105 -8.37 -7.04 -9.35
N PRO A 106 -8.42 -7.85 -10.43
CA PRO A 106 -9.45 -8.88 -10.59
C PRO A 106 -9.57 -9.88 -9.44
N SER A 107 -8.47 -10.19 -8.77
CA SER A 107 -8.42 -11.12 -7.63
C SER A 107 -8.61 -10.45 -6.26
N TRP A 108 -8.72 -9.11 -6.23
CA TRP A 108 -8.87 -8.37 -4.98
C TRP A 108 -10.32 -8.48 -4.50
N PRO A 109 -10.57 -8.88 -3.24
CA PRO A 109 -11.92 -8.96 -2.71
C PRO A 109 -12.63 -7.60 -2.82
N ARG A 110 -13.80 -7.59 -3.43
CA ARG A 110 -14.66 -6.40 -3.51
C ARG A 110 -15.46 -6.26 -2.21
N ALA A 111 -15.82 -5.03 -1.88
CA ALA A 111 -16.80 -4.80 -0.82
C ALA A 111 -18.10 -5.57 -1.16
N PRO A 112 -18.79 -6.14 -0.16
CA PRO A 112 -20.15 -6.63 -0.36
C PRO A 112 -21.00 -5.48 -0.93
N SER A 113 -21.77 -5.75 -1.99
CA SER A 113 -22.73 -4.79 -2.53
C SER A 113 -23.76 -4.38 -1.46
N ASP A 114 -24.22 -3.12 -1.50
CA ASP A 114 -25.11 -2.47 -0.54
C ASP A 114 -26.44 -3.20 -0.25
N ASP A 115 -26.78 -4.28 -0.96
CA ASP A 115 -27.95 -5.12 -0.67
C ASP A 115 -27.88 -5.82 0.69
N ASP A 116 -26.70 -5.85 1.34
CA ASP A 116 -26.50 -6.40 2.69
C ASP A 116 -26.16 -5.32 3.74
N ALA A 117 -26.36 -4.04 3.39
CA ALA A 117 -26.13 -2.91 4.29
C ALA A 117 -27.09 -3.00 5.49
N LEU A 118 -26.54 -3.37 6.64
CA LEU A 118 -27.20 -3.22 7.93
C LEU A 118 -27.55 -1.74 8.13
N ASP A 119 -28.86 -1.50 8.23
CA ASP A 119 -29.50 -0.26 8.65
C ASP A 119 -28.82 0.30 9.91
N THR A 120 -27.90 1.24 9.73
CA THR A 120 -27.17 1.87 10.83
C THR A 120 -27.16 3.38 10.65
N ASP A 121 -28.37 3.95 10.53
CA ASP A 121 -28.67 5.32 10.95
C ASP A 121 -28.60 5.42 12.49
N VAL A 122 -27.40 5.23 13.05
CA VAL A 122 -27.14 5.54 14.45
C VAL A 122 -26.17 6.70 14.46
N LEU A 123 -26.68 7.89 14.75
CA LEU A 123 -25.93 9.12 14.99
C LEU A 123 -24.80 8.86 16.00
N ARG A 124 -23.62 8.51 15.51
CA ARG A 124 -22.43 8.25 16.32
C ARG A 124 -21.52 9.45 16.19
N ALA A 125 -21.37 10.20 17.29
CA ALA A 125 -20.43 11.30 17.35
C ALA A 125 -19.05 10.83 16.83
N PRO A 126 -18.35 11.66 16.04
CA PRO A 126 -17.07 11.27 15.45
C PRO A 126 -16.12 10.79 16.54
N PRO A 127 -15.50 9.60 16.39
CA PRO A 127 -14.66 9.07 17.43
C PRO A 127 -13.46 9.99 17.66
N SER A 128 -13.25 10.42 18.89
CA SER A 128 -11.92 10.79 19.37
C SER A 128 -10.90 9.67 19.04
N SER A 129 -9.61 10.02 18.92
CA SER A 129 -8.55 9.02 18.67
C SER A 129 -8.55 7.88 19.71
N SER A 130 -8.88 8.20 20.97
CA SER A 130 -9.07 7.23 22.06
C SER A 130 -10.27 6.30 21.84
N THR A 131 -11.38 6.81 21.31
CA THR A 131 -12.56 5.98 21.00
C THR A 131 -12.34 5.11 19.77
N LEU A 132 -11.59 5.55 18.77
CA LEU A 132 -11.25 4.70 17.62
C LEU A 132 -10.36 3.53 18.05
N THR A 133 -9.34 3.80 18.86
CA THR A 133 -8.47 2.74 19.42
C THR A 133 -9.29 1.70 20.18
N ALA A 134 -10.18 2.14 21.08
CA ALA A 134 -11.05 1.24 21.82
C ALA A 134 -12.03 0.44 20.92
N ALA A 135 -12.49 1.04 19.82
CA ALA A 135 -13.39 0.37 18.87
C ALA A 135 -12.68 -0.73 18.09
N VAL A 136 -11.48 -0.46 17.55
CA VAL A 136 -10.66 -1.44 16.83
C VAL A 136 -10.28 -2.61 17.72
N LEU A 137 -9.82 -2.33 18.96
CA LEU A 137 -9.48 -3.39 19.91
C LEU A 137 -10.69 -4.23 20.35
N ARG A 138 -11.90 -3.64 20.39
CA ARG A 138 -13.13 -4.38 20.70
C ARG A 138 -13.56 -5.28 19.55
N ARG A 139 -13.43 -4.82 18.31
CA ARG A 139 -13.74 -5.59 17.09
C ARG A 139 -12.77 -6.78 16.97
N ASP A 140 -11.48 -6.50 16.95
CA ASP A 140 -10.45 -7.51 16.63
C ASP A 140 -10.07 -8.39 17.82
N LYS A 141 -10.23 -7.90 19.07
CA LYS A 141 -9.97 -8.57 20.36
C LYS A 141 -8.53 -9.01 20.63
N ALA A 142 -7.73 -9.21 19.60
CA ALA A 142 -6.34 -9.65 19.63
C ALA A 142 -5.61 -9.10 18.39
N CYS A 143 -4.29 -9.29 18.34
CA CYS A 143 -3.53 -9.04 17.14
C CYS A 143 -4.01 -9.95 16.00
N VAL A 144 -4.42 -9.38 14.87
CA VAL A 144 -4.98 -10.14 13.75
C VAL A 144 -3.99 -11.10 13.07
N ILE A 145 -2.68 -10.89 13.27
CA ILE A 145 -1.63 -11.74 12.69
C ILE A 145 -1.18 -12.83 13.68
N SER A 146 -0.92 -12.45 14.94
CA SER A 146 -0.34 -13.39 15.93
C SER A 146 -1.38 -14.08 16.82
N GLY A 147 -2.62 -13.60 16.85
CA GLY A 147 -3.68 -14.08 17.74
C GLY A 147 -3.48 -13.71 19.23
N GLN A 148 -2.40 -13.01 19.57
CA GLN A 148 -2.08 -12.63 20.94
C GLN A 148 -2.80 -11.35 21.39
N ARG A 149 -3.13 -11.26 22.68
CA ARG A 149 -3.90 -10.16 23.27
C ARG A 149 -3.05 -9.12 23.99
N ASP A 150 -1.78 -9.44 24.25
CA ASP A 150 -0.87 -8.55 24.97
C ASP A 150 -0.28 -7.50 24.02
N CYS A 151 -0.12 -6.27 24.53
CA CYS A 151 0.51 -5.15 23.82
C CYS A 151 -0.08 -4.93 22.40
N VAL A 152 -1.41 -4.93 22.30
CA VAL A 152 -2.10 -4.72 21.03
C VAL A 152 -2.44 -3.24 20.84
N GLU A 153 -2.12 -2.74 19.65
CA GLU A 153 -2.23 -1.36 19.24
C GLU A 153 -3.07 -1.25 17.97
N ARG A 154 -3.64 -0.06 17.75
CA ARG A 154 -4.34 0.27 16.50
C ARG A 154 -3.32 0.65 15.43
N ALA A 155 -3.32 -0.08 14.33
CA ALA A 155 -2.53 0.19 13.13
C ALA A 155 -3.43 0.65 11.99
N HIS A 156 -3.16 1.83 11.43
CA HIS A 156 -3.86 2.31 10.24
C HIS A 156 -3.38 1.58 8.97
N LEU A 157 -4.31 1.21 8.10
CA LEU A 157 -4.01 0.61 6.80
C LEU A 157 -3.45 1.67 5.85
N CYS A 158 -4.25 2.67 5.48
CA CYS A 158 -3.74 3.91 4.90
C CYS A 158 -3.18 4.79 6.03
N PRO A 159 -1.87 5.05 6.08
CA PRO A 159 -1.25 5.79 7.17
C PRO A 159 -1.82 7.21 7.31
N ARG A 160 -1.92 7.70 8.55
CA ARG A 160 -2.36 9.07 8.84
C ARG A 160 -1.55 10.15 8.10
N SER A 161 -0.28 9.89 7.79
CA SER A 161 0.57 10.81 7.03
C SER A 161 0.08 11.04 5.60
N GLU A 162 -0.79 10.19 5.07
CA GLU A 162 -1.30 10.23 3.71
C GLU A 162 -2.75 10.75 3.63
N VAL A 163 -3.18 11.53 4.63
CA VAL A 163 -4.56 12.09 4.66
C VAL A 163 -4.89 12.90 3.42
N ASP A 164 -3.93 13.67 2.90
CA ASP A 164 -4.10 14.42 1.65
C ASP A 164 -4.39 13.51 0.46
N TRP A 165 -3.72 12.35 0.38
CA TRP A 165 -3.98 11.37 -0.68
C TRP A 165 -5.35 10.71 -0.49
N PHE A 166 -5.70 10.39 0.76
CA PHE A 166 -6.98 9.77 1.12
C PHE A 166 -8.15 10.66 0.70
N ASP A 167 -8.06 11.96 0.98
CA ASP A 167 -9.06 12.96 0.57
C ASP A 167 -9.09 13.18 -0.93
N LYS A 168 -7.93 13.36 -1.58
CA LYS A 168 -7.84 13.56 -3.04
C LYS A 168 -8.44 12.40 -3.84
N ASN A 169 -8.36 11.18 -3.31
CA ASN A 169 -8.93 9.99 -3.93
C ASN A 169 -10.34 9.68 -3.39
N GLY A 170 -10.98 10.56 -2.62
CA GLY A 170 -12.36 10.30 -2.16
C GLY A 170 -12.52 8.99 -1.39
N MET A 171 -11.48 8.54 -0.68
CA MET A 171 -11.48 7.25 0.02
C MET A 171 -12.49 7.20 1.18
N ALA A 172 -12.99 8.37 1.61
CA ALA A 172 -14.04 8.52 2.61
C ALA A 172 -15.33 7.76 2.28
N GLN A 173 -15.59 7.47 1.00
CA GLN A 173 -16.72 6.64 0.57
C GLN A 173 -16.67 5.20 1.12
N TYR A 174 -15.50 4.74 1.58
CA TYR A 174 -15.31 3.43 2.19
C TYR A 174 -15.25 3.48 3.73
N ASN A 175 -15.55 4.63 4.32
CA ASN A 175 -15.65 4.78 5.76
C ASN A 175 -17.03 4.32 6.23
N MET A 176 -17.06 3.67 7.40
CA MET A 176 -18.34 3.38 8.05
C MET A 176 -18.94 4.66 8.66
N ASN A 177 -18.10 5.59 9.12
CA ASN A 177 -18.55 6.87 9.64
C ASN A 177 -18.49 7.99 8.59
N GLY A 178 -19.62 8.24 7.93
CA GLY A 178 -19.77 9.34 6.95
C GLY A 178 -19.72 10.75 7.54
N GLN A 179 -19.66 10.92 8.87
CA GLN A 179 -19.57 12.25 9.51
C GLN A 179 -18.13 12.72 9.74
N LEU A 180 -17.13 11.90 9.41
CA LEU A 180 -15.74 12.28 9.56
C LEU A 180 -15.39 13.38 8.54
N VAL A 181 -14.78 14.46 9.02
CA VAL A 181 -14.42 15.63 8.21
C VAL A 181 -12.96 16.01 8.43
N ARG A 182 -12.35 16.62 7.39
CA ARG A 182 -10.95 17.09 7.42
C ARG A 182 -10.01 15.94 7.83
N ASP A 183 -8.98 16.24 8.61
CA ASP A 183 -7.98 15.28 9.09
C ASP A 183 -8.54 14.05 9.83
N ALA A 184 -9.80 14.09 10.30
CA ALA A 184 -10.44 12.95 10.96
C ALA A 184 -10.98 11.90 9.97
N VAL A 185 -11.09 12.23 8.68
CA VAL A 185 -11.57 11.34 7.61
C VAL A 185 -10.80 10.02 7.52
N ILE A 186 -9.51 10.03 7.87
CA ILE A 186 -8.65 8.85 7.84
C ILE A 186 -8.76 8.00 9.12
N ASP A 187 -9.36 8.55 10.18
CA ASP A 187 -9.53 7.94 11.50
C ASP A 187 -10.85 7.16 11.60
N ASP A 188 -11.11 6.31 10.60
CA ASP A 188 -12.24 5.38 10.59
C ASP A 188 -11.83 3.96 11.04
N ILE A 189 -12.80 3.19 11.57
CA ILE A 189 -12.57 1.80 11.97
C ILE A 189 -12.31 0.89 10.77
N THR A 190 -12.83 1.23 9.59
CA THR A 190 -12.60 0.46 8.34
C THR A 190 -11.16 0.58 7.84
N ASN A 191 -10.45 1.66 8.21
CA ASN A 191 -9.06 1.94 7.84
C ASN A 191 -8.04 1.49 8.92
N ALA A 192 -8.44 0.64 9.88
CA ALA A 192 -7.54 0.22 10.94
C ALA A 192 -7.72 -1.24 11.35
N ILE A 193 -6.63 -1.87 11.81
CA ILE A 193 -6.58 -3.22 12.37
C ILE A 193 -5.78 -3.25 13.67
N ALA A 194 -6.00 -4.26 14.49
CA ALA A 194 -5.29 -4.46 15.75
C ALA A 194 -4.01 -5.30 15.54
N LEU A 195 -2.85 -4.75 15.91
CA LEU A 195 -1.54 -5.41 15.79
C LEU A 195 -0.78 -5.38 17.11
N ARG A 196 -0.02 -6.44 17.40
CA ARG A 196 0.96 -6.46 18.51
C ARG A 196 2.06 -5.42 18.22
N SER A 197 2.58 -4.73 19.22
CA SER A 197 3.50 -3.58 19.04
C SER A 197 4.70 -3.84 18.10
N ASP A 198 5.30 -5.03 18.13
CA ASP A 198 6.41 -5.42 17.25
C ASP A 198 5.98 -5.56 15.78
N LEU A 199 4.82 -6.17 15.56
CA LEU A 199 4.17 -6.29 14.26
C LEU A 199 3.68 -4.93 13.77
N HIS A 200 3.12 -4.09 14.63
CA HIS A 200 2.71 -2.74 14.28
C HIS A 200 3.90 -1.89 13.79
N THR A 201 5.00 -1.89 14.55
CA THR A 201 6.24 -1.20 14.14
C THR A 201 6.78 -1.73 12.80
N THR A 202 6.72 -3.04 12.60
CA THR A 202 7.18 -3.69 11.37
C THR A 202 6.24 -3.40 10.19
N PHE A 203 4.94 -3.32 10.46
CA PHE A 203 3.92 -2.94 9.51
C PHE A 203 4.19 -1.52 9.03
N ASP A 204 4.31 -0.54 9.93
CA ASP A 204 4.57 0.88 9.62
C ASP A 204 5.91 1.14 8.93
N ALA A 205 6.88 0.24 9.11
CA ALA A 205 8.10 0.25 8.31
C ALA A 205 7.90 -0.24 6.86
N ALA A 206 6.68 -0.63 6.47
CA ALA A 206 6.28 -1.27 5.21
C ALA A 206 7.00 -2.59 4.94
N LYS A 207 7.36 -3.35 5.99
CA LYS A 207 8.07 -4.62 5.84
C LYS A 207 7.15 -5.81 5.56
N PHE A 208 5.85 -5.64 5.79
CA PHE A 208 4.82 -6.58 5.34
C PHE A 208 3.50 -5.85 5.07
N VAL A 209 2.63 -6.55 4.38
CA VAL A 209 1.31 -6.14 3.92
C VAL A 209 0.34 -7.30 4.11
N VAL A 210 -0.96 -7.05 4.02
CA VAL A 210 -1.98 -8.11 3.98
C VAL A 210 -2.55 -8.16 2.56
N VAL A 211 -2.51 -9.33 1.95
CA VAL A 211 -2.88 -9.54 0.54
C VAL A 211 -3.74 -10.81 0.40
N PRO A 212 -4.61 -10.90 -0.60
CA PRO A 212 -5.33 -12.12 -0.89
C PRO A 212 -4.41 -13.13 -1.59
N LYS A 213 -4.46 -14.39 -1.14
CA LYS A 213 -3.88 -15.57 -1.81
C LYS A 213 -4.83 -16.73 -1.62
N GLN A 214 -5.16 -17.46 -2.67
CA GLN A 214 -6.07 -18.61 -2.61
C GLN A 214 -7.35 -18.28 -1.82
N ASP A 215 -7.99 -17.17 -2.18
CA ASP A 215 -9.21 -16.64 -1.54
C ASP A 215 -9.12 -16.32 -0.04
N THR A 216 -7.90 -16.25 0.51
CA THR A 216 -7.66 -15.96 1.93
C THR A 216 -6.73 -14.76 2.10
N TRP A 217 -7.02 -13.90 3.08
CA TRP A 217 -6.10 -12.83 3.46
C TRP A 217 -4.89 -13.42 4.19
N VAL A 218 -3.69 -13.03 3.78
CA VAL A 218 -2.45 -13.49 4.42
C VAL A 218 -1.49 -12.34 4.68
N ALA A 219 -0.66 -12.48 5.71
CA ALA A 219 0.48 -11.57 5.93
C ALA A 219 1.62 -11.89 4.96
N HIS A 220 1.90 -10.99 4.04
CA HIS A 220 2.99 -11.12 3.07
C HIS A 220 4.11 -10.14 3.42
N PHE A 221 5.27 -10.69 3.80
CA PHE A 221 6.47 -9.90 4.07
C PHE A 221 7.15 -9.50 2.77
N THR A 222 7.44 -8.21 2.64
CA THR A 222 8.08 -7.60 1.47
C THR A 222 9.57 -7.35 1.69
N HIS A 223 10.06 -7.46 2.93
CA HIS A 223 11.45 -7.21 3.30
C HIS A 223 11.97 -8.29 4.27
N LEU A 224 13.28 -8.46 4.28
CA LEU A 224 13.93 -9.27 5.32
C LEU A 224 13.66 -8.70 6.71
N THR A 225 13.39 -9.64 7.62
CA THR A 225 13.30 -9.41 9.06
C THR A 225 14.07 -10.53 9.75
N ASN A 226 14.50 -10.30 10.99
CA ASN A 226 15.31 -11.30 11.71
C ASN A 226 14.50 -12.60 11.93
N ASP A 227 13.26 -12.44 12.41
CA ASP A 227 12.40 -13.54 12.83
C ASP A 227 10.98 -13.42 12.29
N LEU A 228 10.34 -12.24 12.37
CA LEU A 228 8.91 -12.06 12.10
C LEU A 228 8.45 -12.61 10.74
N GLY A 229 9.24 -12.42 9.68
CA GLY A 229 8.92 -12.94 8.36
C GLY A 229 8.97 -14.46 8.31
N LYS A 230 9.88 -15.11 9.03
CA LYS A 230 9.91 -16.57 9.12
C LYS A 230 8.72 -17.12 9.90
N LEU A 231 8.26 -16.38 10.92
CA LEU A 231 7.12 -16.80 11.76
C LEU A 231 5.77 -16.55 11.08
N TYR A 232 5.61 -15.42 10.40
CA TYR A 232 4.29 -14.91 10.01
C TYR A 232 4.07 -14.76 8.50
N HIS A 233 5.06 -15.02 7.64
CA HIS A 233 4.83 -14.98 6.19
C HIS A 233 3.81 -16.05 5.77
N ASN A 234 2.85 -15.65 4.94
CA ASN A 234 1.70 -16.45 4.51
C ASN A 234 0.83 -16.99 5.65
N THR A 235 0.92 -16.40 6.85
CA THR A 235 -0.04 -16.72 7.91
C THR A 235 -1.41 -16.16 7.55
N PRO A 236 -2.47 -16.98 7.57
CA PRO A 236 -3.85 -16.52 7.36
C PRO A 236 -4.24 -15.46 8.38
N VAL A 237 -4.91 -14.42 7.92
CA VAL A 237 -5.36 -13.28 8.71
C VAL A 237 -6.88 -13.24 8.63
N ALA A 238 -7.55 -13.40 9.77
CA ALA A 238 -8.99 -13.22 9.85
C ALA A 238 -9.31 -11.72 9.86
N ILE A 239 -9.50 -11.14 8.67
CA ILE A 239 -9.92 -9.76 8.50
C ILE A 239 -11.43 -9.68 8.73
N ASP A 240 -11.85 -8.80 9.65
CA ASP A 240 -13.26 -8.54 9.91
C ASP A 240 -13.93 -7.88 8.69
N LYS A 241 -15.21 -8.16 8.45
CA LYS A 241 -15.98 -7.60 7.32
C LYS A 241 -16.09 -6.07 7.34
N GLU A 242 -15.95 -5.45 8.51
CA GLU A 242 -15.92 -3.99 8.65
C GLU A 242 -14.60 -3.40 8.14
N VAL A 243 -13.52 -4.17 7.99
CA VAL A 243 -12.26 -3.66 7.45
C VAL A 243 -12.37 -3.49 5.94
N SER A 244 -12.04 -2.30 5.46
CA SER A 244 -12.13 -1.98 4.04
C SER A 244 -11.04 -2.70 3.23
N ALA A 245 -11.45 -3.57 2.31
CA ALA A 245 -10.54 -4.17 1.33
C ALA A 245 -9.84 -3.11 0.46
N ASN A 246 -10.49 -1.96 0.23
CA ASN A 246 -9.90 -0.83 -0.49
C ASN A 246 -8.76 -0.19 0.31
N CYS A 247 -8.90 -0.07 1.63
CA CYS A 247 -7.83 0.40 2.50
C CYS A 247 -6.66 -0.60 2.58
N LEU A 248 -6.93 -1.92 2.47
CA LEU A 248 -5.89 -2.94 2.32
C LEU A 248 -5.11 -2.77 1.00
N LEU A 249 -5.80 -2.46 -0.11
CA LEU A 249 -5.13 -2.17 -1.39
C LEU A 249 -4.28 -0.89 -1.29
N ALA A 250 -4.82 0.15 -0.65
CA ALA A 250 -4.08 1.38 -0.39
C ALA A 250 -2.81 1.11 0.44
N ARG A 251 -2.89 0.26 1.47
CA ARG A 251 -1.72 -0.19 2.23
C ARG A 251 -0.69 -0.87 1.33
N PHE A 252 -1.17 -1.80 0.49
CA PHE A 252 -0.30 -2.53 -0.42
C PHE A 252 0.44 -1.59 -1.35
N ALA A 253 -0.27 -0.69 -2.03
CA ALA A 253 0.31 0.32 -2.89
C ALA A 253 1.33 1.21 -2.15
N TRP A 254 0.98 1.71 -0.96
CA TRP A 254 1.86 2.53 -0.12
C TRP A 254 3.18 1.83 0.23
N ALA A 255 3.15 0.51 0.43
CA ALA A 255 4.34 -0.28 0.68
C ALA A 255 5.21 -0.53 -0.57
N ILE A 256 4.60 -0.54 -1.76
CA ILE A 256 5.29 -0.80 -3.04
C ILE A 256 5.98 0.45 -3.60
N PHE A 257 5.34 1.63 -3.55
CA PHE A 257 5.89 2.85 -4.17
C PHE A 257 7.31 3.25 -3.76
N PRO A 258 7.75 3.07 -2.50
CA PRO A 258 9.15 3.33 -2.14
C PRO A 258 10.16 2.52 -2.96
N LEU A 259 9.79 1.35 -3.48
CA LEU A 259 10.64 0.50 -4.30
C LEU A 259 10.86 1.07 -5.71
N VAL A 260 9.92 1.89 -6.21
CA VAL A 260 9.96 2.55 -7.53
C VAL A 260 11.06 3.61 -7.60
N SER A 261 11.48 4.16 -6.46
CA SER A 261 12.51 5.21 -6.38
C SER A 261 13.79 4.83 -7.15
N LYS A 262 14.21 3.56 -7.10
CA LYS A 262 15.38 3.06 -7.83
C LYS A 262 15.23 3.22 -9.35
N PHE A 263 14.04 2.95 -9.88
CA PHE A 263 13.72 3.08 -11.30
C PHE A 263 13.77 4.55 -11.76
N LEU A 264 13.22 5.45 -10.95
CA LEU A 264 13.12 6.88 -11.25
C LEU A 264 14.48 7.59 -11.19
N MET A 265 15.34 7.17 -10.26
CA MET A 265 16.65 7.77 -10.05
C MET A 265 17.75 7.19 -10.93
N ALA A 266 17.46 6.17 -11.73
CA ALA A 266 18.39 5.57 -12.68
C ALA A 266 18.54 6.47 -13.93
N GLY A 267 19.78 6.64 -14.40
CA GLY A 267 20.27 7.76 -15.22
C GLY A 267 19.58 8.13 -16.55
N ALA A 268 18.50 7.48 -16.98
CA ALA A 268 17.75 7.87 -18.16
C ALA A 268 16.42 8.54 -17.79
N ALA A 269 15.90 9.40 -18.66
CA ALA A 269 14.63 10.08 -18.40
C ALA A 269 13.44 9.10 -18.46
N ARG A 270 12.50 9.24 -17.53
CA ARG A 270 11.36 8.35 -17.29
C ARG A 270 10.05 9.05 -17.62
N GLN A 271 9.15 8.35 -18.30
CA GLN A 271 7.76 8.78 -18.39
C GLN A 271 7.08 8.48 -17.06
N VAL A 272 6.55 9.51 -16.42
CA VAL A 272 5.79 9.37 -15.18
C VAL A 272 4.42 9.97 -15.34
N ARG A 273 3.46 9.42 -14.63
CA ARG A 273 2.12 9.98 -14.51
C ARG A 273 2.02 10.73 -13.18
N THR A 274 1.73 12.02 -13.27
CA THR A 274 1.56 12.89 -12.10
C THR A 274 0.15 13.48 -12.10
N ARG A 275 -0.37 13.74 -10.91
CA ARG A 275 -1.67 14.35 -10.73
C ARG A 275 -1.52 15.83 -10.43
N VAL A 276 -2.14 16.66 -11.26
CA VAL A 276 -2.09 18.13 -11.16
C VAL A 276 -3.50 18.67 -11.09
N VAL A 277 -3.68 19.76 -10.35
CA VAL A 277 -4.96 20.48 -10.35
C VAL A 277 -4.90 21.50 -11.50
N GLN A 278 -5.72 21.29 -12.52
CA GLN A 278 -5.88 22.22 -13.65
C GLN A 278 -7.34 22.67 -13.67
N ASP A 279 -7.56 23.99 -13.68
CA ASP A 279 -8.89 24.60 -13.70
C ASP A 279 -9.84 24.13 -12.57
N GLY A 280 -9.27 23.73 -11.43
CA GLY A 280 -10.01 23.22 -10.27
C GLY A 280 -10.32 21.71 -10.31
N GLU A 281 -9.98 21.04 -11.41
CA GLU A 281 -10.12 19.58 -11.56
C GLU A 281 -8.78 18.87 -11.40
N LEU A 282 -8.82 17.68 -10.78
CA LEU A 282 -7.64 16.83 -10.64
C LEU A 282 -7.46 16.03 -11.93
N THR A 283 -6.43 16.37 -12.71
CA THR A 283 -6.12 15.71 -13.98
C THR A 283 -4.80 14.95 -13.92
N GLU A 284 -4.71 13.88 -14.71
CA GLU A 284 -3.49 13.10 -14.85
C GLU A 284 -2.71 13.55 -16.07
N VAL A 285 -1.45 13.92 -15.87
CA VAL A 285 -0.56 14.34 -16.95
C VAL A 285 0.63 13.40 -16.99
N THR A 286 1.01 13.00 -18.20
CA THR A 286 2.24 12.25 -18.44
C THR A 286 3.37 13.23 -18.73
N GLU A 287 4.41 13.23 -17.90
CA GLU A 287 5.61 14.05 -18.09
C GLU A 287 6.87 13.19 -18.21
N LEU A 288 7.86 13.69 -18.94
CA LEU A 288 9.18 13.08 -19.02
C LEU A 288 10.10 13.73 -17.98
N ILE A 289 10.51 12.97 -16.96
CA ILE A 289 11.38 13.45 -15.89
C ILE A 289 12.79 12.86 -16.02
N THR A 290 13.81 13.68 -15.79
CA THR A 290 15.19 13.21 -15.64
C THR A 290 15.43 12.66 -14.24
N ALA A 291 16.47 11.84 -14.05
CA ALA A 291 16.85 11.34 -12.73
C ALA A 291 17.14 12.46 -11.70
N GLY A 292 17.68 13.60 -12.14
CA GLY A 292 17.92 14.77 -11.29
C GLY A 292 16.61 15.42 -10.81
N GLN A 293 15.65 15.59 -11.73
CA GLN A 293 14.31 16.08 -11.39
C GLN A 293 13.55 15.10 -10.50
N ALA A 294 13.67 13.80 -10.75
CA ALA A 294 13.07 12.76 -9.91
C ALA A 294 13.59 12.83 -8.47
N LYS A 295 14.90 13.02 -8.30
CA LYS A 295 15.50 13.24 -6.97
C LYS A 295 14.98 14.52 -6.32
N ALA A 296 14.88 15.61 -7.05
CA ALA A 296 14.39 16.87 -6.48
C ALA A 296 12.90 16.82 -6.08
N LYS A 297 12.05 16.20 -6.93
CA LYS A 297 10.60 16.15 -6.73
C LYS A 297 10.15 15.05 -5.77
N PHE A 298 10.78 13.87 -5.82
CA PHE A 298 10.28 12.66 -5.15
C PHE A 298 11.24 12.10 -4.10
N ALA A 299 12.43 12.68 -3.89
CA ALA A 299 13.28 12.29 -2.75
C ALA A 299 12.82 12.98 -1.46
N ILE A 300 11.62 12.62 -1.00
CA ILE A 300 11.21 12.91 0.37
C ILE A 300 11.19 11.56 1.09
N GLY A 301 12.29 11.27 1.78
CA GLY A 301 12.35 10.18 2.73
C GLY A 301 11.27 10.37 3.78
N ARG A 302 10.50 9.31 4.03
CA ARG A 302 9.43 9.20 5.04
C ARG A 302 9.69 10.17 6.20
N SER A 303 8.86 11.20 6.29
CA SER A 303 8.86 12.11 7.43
C SER A 303 8.74 11.24 8.68
N ARG A 304 9.78 11.26 9.51
CA ARG A 304 9.82 10.51 10.76
C ARG A 304 8.54 10.80 11.51
N SER A 305 7.79 9.75 11.86
CA SER A 305 6.67 9.79 12.78
C SER A 305 6.95 10.81 13.89
N THR A 306 6.32 11.98 13.81
CA THR A 306 6.36 12.96 14.89
C THR A 306 5.48 12.42 15.99
N SER A 307 6.07 11.58 16.84
CA SER A 307 5.47 11.19 18.11
C SER A 307 4.97 12.47 18.81
N PRO A 308 3.73 12.51 19.32
CA PRO A 308 3.19 13.73 19.91
C PRO A 308 4.12 14.25 21.00
N ARG A 309 4.63 15.48 20.84
CA ARG A 309 5.39 16.15 21.90
C ARG A 309 4.47 16.31 23.12
N LYS A 310 4.87 15.66 24.21
CA LYS A 310 4.30 15.77 25.56
C LYS A 310 3.99 17.25 25.84
N ARG A 311 2.70 17.61 26.01
CA ARG A 311 2.30 18.95 26.45
C ARG A 311 3.00 19.23 27.79
N LYS A 312 3.77 20.32 27.85
CA LYS A 312 4.21 20.87 29.14
C LYS A 312 2.96 21.30 29.89
N VAL A 313 2.76 20.74 31.07
CA VAL A 313 1.80 21.24 32.05
C VAL A 313 2.28 22.65 32.41
N THR A 314 1.49 23.66 32.09
CA THR A 314 1.63 24.99 32.67
C THR A 314 1.10 24.89 34.09
N ASP A 315 2.02 24.99 35.04
CA ASP A 315 1.75 25.11 36.46
C ASP A 315 1.06 26.46 36.69
N ASN A 316 -0.24 26.45 36.99
CA ASN A 316 -0.94 27.62 37.49
C ASN A 316 -0.63 27.71 38.99
N GLY A 317 0.49 28.36 39.31
CA GLY A 317 0.75 28.86 40.65
C GLY A 317 -0.25 29.96 40.99
N ASN A 318 -1.22 29.61 41.83
CA ASN A 318 -1.99 30.55 42.63
C ASN A 318 -1.03 31.16 43.67
N ASP A 319 -0.60 32.39 43.48
CA ASP A 319 0.03 33.18 44.54
C ASP A 319 -1.02 34.14 45.10
N ASP A 320 -1.66 33.69 46.19
CA ASP A 320 -2.28 34.56 47.19
C ASP A 320 -1.15 35.16 48.05
N ALA A 321 -0.99 36.50 48.01
CA ALA A 321 -0.56 37.35 49.14
C ALA A 321 -0.30 38.81 48.67
N ASP A 322 -1.30 39.68 48.82
CA ASP A 322 -1.34 40.80 49.80
C ASP A 322 -2.66 41.59 49.65
#